data_AF-A0A7V9T913-F1
#
_entry.id   AF-A0A7V9T913-F1
#
_cell.length_a   1.000
_cell.length_b   1.000
_cell.length_c   1.000
_cell.angle_alpha   90.00
_cell.angle_beta   90.00
_cell.angle_gamma   90.00
#
_symmetry.space_group_name_H-M   'P 1'
#
loop_
_entity.id
_entity.type
_entity.pdbx_description
1 polymer ?
#
loop_
_entity_poly.entity_id
_entity_poly.type
_entity_poly.pdbx_seq_one_letter_code
_entity_poly.pdbx_strand_id
1 'polypeptide(L)' 'MATGETGFDDVSFDLVSVQYHALKAGHDYGQYVRDAENAGHDDIAAFIREVMDQDSERARKCHEFLQRTTTTS' A
#
# COMPACT_ATOMS: atom_id res chain seq x y z
N MET A 1 13.38 -24.84 -4.13
CA MET A 1 12.84 -23.68 -3.39
C MET A 1 11.85 -24.23 -2.39
N ALA A 2 11.95 -23.88 -1.12
CA ALA A 2 11.14 -24.48 -0.07
C ALA A 2 9.73 -23.89 -0.09
N THR A 3 8.74 -24.72 -0.40
CA THR A 3 7.31 -24.49 -0.21
C THR A 3 7.00 -24.51 1.28
N GLY A 4 7.04 -23.35 1.91
CA GLY A 4 6.54 -23.13 3.26
C GLY A 4 5.03 -22.96 3.22
N GLU A 5 4.31 -24.08 3.11
CA GLU A 5 2.84 -24.12 3.11
C GLU A 5 2.28 -23.68 4.48
N THR A 6 2.15 -22.38 4.70
CA THR A 6 0.88 -21.91 5.27
C THR A 6 -0.14 -22.13 4.16
N GLY A 7 -1.22 -22.90 4.37
CA GLY A 7 -2.17 -23.33 3.32
C GLY A 7 -3.01 -22.22 2.65
N PHE A 8 -2.44 -21.03 2.46
CA PHE A 8 -2.95 -19.93 1.66
C PHE A 8 -2.08 -19.86 0.40
N ASP A 9 -2.69 -19.66 -0.78
CA ASP A 9 -1.91 -19.38 -1.99
C ASP A 9 -1.00 -18.18 -1.70
N ASP A 10 0.31 -18.37 -1.89
CA ASP A 10 1.38 -17.37 -1.66
C ASP A 10 0.97 -16.01 -2.25
N VAL A 11 0.29 -16.03 -3.40
CA VAL A 11 -0.22 -14.85 -4.10
C VAL A 11 -1.24 -14.06 -3.28
N SER A 12 -2.16 -14.72 -2.59
CA SER A 12 -3.15 -14.01 -1.79
C SER A 12 -2.50 -13.40 -0.55
N PHE A 13 -1.52 -14.08 0.06
CA PHE A 13 -0.76 -13.54 1.18
C PHE A 13 0.04 -12.31 0.75
N ASP A 14 0.72 -12.40 -0.40
CA ASP A 14 1.47 -11.31 -1.01
C ASP A 14 0.57 -10.09 -1.27
N LEU A 15 -0.62 -10.30 -1.83
CA LEU A 15 -1.58 -9.22 -2.10
C LEU A 15 -2.07 -8.54 -0.82
N VAL A 16 -2.37 -9.30 0.23
CA VAL A 16 -2.75 -8.75 1.54
C VAL A 16 -1.58 -7.98 2.15
N SER A 17 -0.36 -8.50 2.05
CA SER A 17 0.85 -7.85 2.56
C SER A 17 1.08 -6.50 1.88
N VAL A 18 1.04 -6.45 0.54
CA VAL A 18 1.18 -5.20 -0.21
C VAL A 18 0.06 -4.20 0.14
N GLN A 19 -1.20 -4.66 0.21
CA GLN A 19 -2.32 -3.80 0.59
C GLN A 19 -2.13 -3.20 1.98
N TYR A 20 -1.76 -4.02 2.97
CA TYR A 20 -1.53 -3.59 4.34
C TYR A 20 -0.43 -2.53 4.41
N HIS A 21 0.71 -2.77 3.76
CA HIS A 21 1.84 -1.84 3.79
C HIS A 21 1.51 -0.50 3.13
N ALA A 22 0.78 -0.49 2.02
CA ALA A 22 0.35 0.75 1.36
C ALA A 22 -0.63 1.55 2.23
N LEU A 23 -1.61 0.89 2.87
CA LEU A 23 -2.55 1.55 3.78
C LEU A 23 -1.86 2.08 5.04
N LYS A 24 -0.91 1.31 5.60
CA LYS A 24 -0.13 1.73 6.76
C LYS A 24 0.73 2.94 6.46
N ALA A 25 1.42 2.95 5.32
CA ALA A 25 2.26 4.08 4.91
C ALA A 25 1.42 5.35 4.69
N GLY A 26 0.23 5.21 4.08
CA GLY A 26 -0.73 6.30 3.91
C GLY A 26 -1.12 7.03 5.20
N HIS A 27 -1.24 6.29 6.32
CA HIS A 27 -1.50 6.89 7.63
C HIS A 27 -0.34 7.79 8.11
N ASP A 28 0.90 7.38 7.87
CA ASP A 28 2.09 8.10 8.34
C ASP A 28 2.42 9.32 7.44
N TYR A 29 2.08 9.26 6.15
CA TYR A 29 2.33 10.34 5.19
C TYR A 29 1.71 11.68 5.59
N GLY A 30 0.55 11.68 6.25
CA GLY A 30 -0.08 12.91 6.71
C GLY A 30 0.83 13.71 7.66
N GLN A 31 1.61 13.04 8.50
CA GLN A 31 2.60 13.70 9.35
C GLN A 31 3.77 14.26 8.52
N TYR A 32 4.28 13.49 7.58
CA TYR A 32 5.42 13.90 6.75
C TYR A 32 5.10 15.09 5.84
N VAL A 33 3.87 15.15 5.30
CA VAL A 33 3.38 16.31 4.56
C VAL A 33 3.38 17.55 5.46
N ARG A 34 2.80 17.46 6.67
CA ARG A 34 2.78 18.58 7.63
C ARG A 34 4.18 19.03 8.01
N ASP A 35 5.10 18.09 8.23
CA ASP A 35 6.49 18.42 8.58
C ASP A 35 7.19 19.17 7.44
N ALA A 36 7.00 18.72 6.20
CA ALA A 36 7.55 19.39 5.02
C ALA A 36 6.95 20.80 4.80
N GLU A 37 5.63 20.95 4.95
CA GLU A 37 4.94 22.25 4.85
C GLU A 37 5.40 23.22 5.94
N ASN A 38 5.49 22.76 7.20
CA ASN A 38 5.95 23.58 8.32
C ASN A 38 7.42 24.02 8.15
N ALA A 39 8.22 23.26 7.42
CA ALA A 39 9.60 23.59 7.09
C ALA A 39 9.73 24.44 5.79
N GLY A 40 8.63 24.73 5.09
CA GLY A 40 8.64 25.49 3.83
C GLY A 40 9.16 24.70 2.63
N HIS A 41 9.09 23.37 2.67
CA HIS A 41 9.51 22.48 1.59
C HIS A 41 8.30 21.98 0.78
N ASP A 42 7.71 22.89 0.00
CA ASP A 42 6.48 22.62 -0.76
C ASP A 42 6.64 21.53 -1.82
N ASP A 43 7.82 21.42 -2.44
CA ASP A 43 8.16 20.40 -3.42
C ASP A 43 8.23 19.00 -2.79
N ILE A 44 8.81 18.89 -1.60
CA ILE A 44 8.85 17.66 -0.82
C ILE A 44 7.44 17.27 -0.36
N ALA A 45 6.65 18.24 0.12
CA ALA A 45 5.26 18.00 0.50
C ALA A 45 4.42 17.50 -0.69
N ALA A 46 4.62 18.07 -1.88
CA ALA A 46 3.97 17.63 -3.12
C ALA A 46 4.38 16.20 -3.49
N PHE A 47 5.67 15.87 -3.41
CA PHE A 47 6.15 14.52 -3.65
C PHE A 47 5.53 13.50 -2.67
N ILE A 48 5.45 13.81 -1.38
CA ILE A 48 4.86 12.90 -0.39
C ILE A 48 3.37 12.66 -0.67
N ARG A 49 2.63 13.70 -1.10
CA ARG A 49 1.23 13.55 -1.53
C ARG A 49 1.11 12.65 -2.75
N GLU A 50 1.99 12.79 -3.73
CA GLU A 50 2.01 11.92 -4.90
C GLU A 50 2.22 10.45 -4.49
N VAL A 51 3.16 10.19 -3.58
CA VAL A 51 3.39 8.85 -3.04
C VAL A 51 2.15 8.32 -2.31
N MET A 52 1.45 9.16 -1.55
CA MET A 52 0.20 8.81 -0.86
C MET A 52 -0.91 8.41 -1.84
N ASP A 53 -1.07 9.13 -2.95
CA ASP A 53 -2.05 8.81 -3.97
C ASP A 53 -1.70 7.48 -4.67
N GLN A 54 -0.42 7.25 -4.96
CA GLN A 54 0.05 6.01 -5.54
C GLN A 54 -0.19 4.81 -4.61
N ASP A 55 0.04 4.95 -3.31
CA ASP A 55 -0.23 3.88 -2.34
C ASP A 55 -1.72 3.58 -2.18
N SER A 56 -2.56 4.62 -2.20
CA SER A 56 -4.01 4.44 -2.21
C SER A 56 -4.46 3.61 -3.43
N GLU A 57 -3.90 3.89 -4.61
CA GLU A 57 -4.16 3.15 -5.83
C GLU A 57 -3.62 1.70 -5.78
N ARG A 58 -2.44 1.49 -5.19
CA ARG A 58 -1.89 0.13 -4.96
C ARG A 58 -2.81 -0.69 -4.05
N ALA A 59 -3.25 -0.10 -2.93
CA ALA A 59 -4.15 -0.77 -1.99
C ALA A 59 -5.47 -1.15 -2.67
N ARG A 60 -6.02 -0.26 -3.49
CA ARG A 60 -7.23 -0.51 -4.30
C ARG A 60 -7.04 -1.67 -5.27
N LYS A 61 -5.94 -1.69 -6.04
CA LYS A 61 -5.63 -2.78 -6.98
C LYS A 61 -5.47 -4.13 -6.29
N CYS A 62 -4.77 -4.17 -5.15
CA CYS A 62 -4.65 -5.39 -4.36
C CYS A 62 -6.03 -5.90 -3.91
N HIS A 63 -6.94 -5.01 -3.54
CA HIS A 63 -8.31 -5.37 -3.19
C HIS A 63 -9.04 -6.03 -4.37
N GLU A 64 -8.94 -5.45 -5.56
CA GLU A 64 -9.56 -5.99 -6.78
C GLU A 64 -8.98 -7.36 -7.15
N PHE A 65 -7.66 -7.55 -7.02
CA PHE A 65 -7.03 -8.85 -7.26
C PHE A 65 -7.48 -9.90 -6.25
N LEU A 66 -7.56 -9.56 -4.97
CA LEU A 66 -8.06 -10.45 -3.92
C LEU A 66 -9.51 -10.89 -4.17
N GLN A 67 -10.38 -9.98 -4.64
CA GLN A 67 -11.75 -10.36 -5.02
C GLN A 67 -11.75 -11.38 -6.17
N ARG A 68 -10.88 -11.23 -7.15
CA ARG A 68 -10.77 -12.14 -8.30
C ARG A 68 -10.23 -13.52 -7.91
N THR A 69 -9.22 -13.58 -7.03
CA THR A 69 -8.64 -14.85 -6.59
C THR A 69 -9.58 -15.61 -5.66
N THR A 70 -10.34 -14.91 -4.81
CA THR A 70 -11.32 -15.54 -3.89
C THR A 70 -12.63 -15.95 -4.56
N THR A 71 -13.06 -15.29 -5.65
CA THR A 71 -14.30 -15.64 -6.39
C THR A 71 -14.13 -16.85 -7.33
N THR A 72 -12.89 -17.21 -7.68
CA THR A 72 -12.59 -18.29 -8.64
C THR A 72 -12.28 -19.63 -7.95
N SER A 73 -12.29 -19.68 -6.61
CA SER A 73 -12.11 -20.90 -5.80
C SER A 73 -13.45 -21.43 -5.30
#